data_AF-A0A2V9JNU9-F1
#
_entry.id   AF-A0A2V9JNU9-F1
#
_cell.length_a   1.000
_cell.length_b   1.000
_cell.length_c   1.000
_cell.angle_alpha   90.00
_cell.angle_beta   90.00
_cell.angle_gamma   90.00
#
_symmetry.space_group_name_H-M   'P 1'
#
loop_
_entity.id
_entity.type
_entity.pdbx_description
1 polymer ?
#
loop_
_entity_poly.entity_id
_entity_poly.type
_entity_poly.pdbx_seq_one_letter_code
_entity_poly.pdbx_strand_id
1 'polypeptide(L)' 'MKLAAGEFHAFEGSGRRFVYLVPSAAVFALDGPAEAILDSIGSRPRTREEIVSELARRLPKSSRLRSRS' A
#
# COMPACT_ATOMS: atom_id res chain seq x y z
N MET A 1 -11.76 3.28 13.87
CA MET A 1 -10.29 3.50 14.03
C MET A 1 -9.75 4.10 12.73
N LYS A 2 -8.79 5.04 12.81
CA LYS A 2 -8.12 5.61 11.63
C LYS A 2 -6.77 4.93 11.40
N LEU A 3 -6.40 4.75 10.14
CA LEU A 3 -5.13 4.24 9.66
C LEU A 3 -4.30 5.39 9.13
N ALA A 4 -3.01 5.41 9.46
CA ALA A 4 -2.03 6.35 8.95
C ALA A 4 -0.75 5.57 8.60
N ALA A 5 0.05 6.10 7.68
CA ALA A 5 1.32 5.47 7.36
C ALA A 5 2.29 5.61 8.55
N GLY A 6 3.01 4.53 8.87
CA GLY A 6 4.11 4.56 9.84
C GLY A 6 5.37 5.18 9.26
N GLU A 7 6.50 5.03 9.94
CA GLU A 7 7.80 5.49 9.45
C GLU A 7 8.41 4.49 8.44
N PHE A 8 8.67 4.95 7.22
CA PHE A 8 9.27 4.15 6.16
C PHE A 8 10.00 5.02 5.13
N HIS A 9 10.91 4.41 4.38
CA HIS A 9 11.49 4.98 3.16
C HIS A 9 10.97 4.22 1.94
N ALA A 10 10.40 4.94 0.97
CA ALA A 10 10.02 4.35 -0.32
C ALA A 10 11.15 4.55 -1.34
N PHE A 11 11.37 3.53 -2.17
CA PHE A 11 12.32 3.60 -3.28
C PHE A 11 11.84 2.70 -4.43
N GLU A 12 12.38 2.93 -5.63
CA GLU A 12 12.07 2.15 -6.83
C GLU A 12 13.26 1.30 -7.27
N GLY A 13 12.98 0.11 -7.78
CA GLY A 13 13.97 -0.79 -8.37
C GLY A 13 13.33 -1.68 -9.42
N SER A 14 13.94 -1.77 -10.61
CA SER A 14 13.45 -2.60 -11.71
C SER A 14 11.97 -2.38 -12.05
N GLY A 15 11.50 -1.12 -11.98
CA GLY A 15 10.10 -0.75 -12.27
C GLY A 15 9.08 -1.16 -11.19
N ARG A 16 9.53 -1.51 -9.99
CA ARG A 16 8.67 -1.85 -8.84
C ARG A 16 8.98 -0.92 -7.67
N ARG A 17 7.96 -0.60 -6.88
CA ARG A 17 8.11 0.18 -5.64
C ARG A 17 8.40 -0.74 -4.46
N PHE A 18 9.31 -0.31 -3.61
CA PHE A 18 9.69 -0.97 -2.37
C PHE A 18 9.53 -0.02 -1.19
N VAL A 19 9.32 -0.59 0.00
CA VAL A 19 9.33 0.15 1.26
C VAL A 19 10.33 -0.48 2.22
N TYR A 20 11.17 0.35 2.82
CA TYR A 20 12.00 0.02 3.97
C TYR A 20 11.32 0.52 5.24
N LEU A 21 10.92 -0.40 6.12
CA LEU A 21 10.26 -0.07 7.37
C LEU A 21 11.30 0.21 8.46
N VAL A 22 11.45 1.47 8.85
CA VAL A 22 12.52 1.96 9.73
C VAL A 22 12.68 1.15 11.03
N PRO A 23 11.62 0.92 11.83
CA PRO A 23 11.79 0.23 13.12
C PRO A 23 12.11 -1.26 12.98
N SER A 24 11.83 -1.88 11.83
CA SER A 24 12.02 -3.33 11.64
C SER A 24 13.19 -3.68 10.73
N ALA A 25 13.81 -2.68 10.07
CA ALA A 25 14.82 -2.84 9.03
C ALA A 25 14.42 -3.78 7.87
N ALA A 26 13.12 -4.02 7.68
CA ALA A 26 12.60 -4.92 6.66
C ALA A 26 12.27 -4.20 5.37
N VAL A 27 12.55 -4.85 4.23
CA VAL A 27 12.22 -4.36 2.89
C VAL A 27 11.09 -5.20 2.29
N PHE A 28 10.04 -4.54 1.81
CA PHE A 28 8.92 -5.18 1.11
C PHE A 28 8.73 -4.57 -0.27
N ALA A 29 8.50 -5.43 -1.26
CA ALA A 29 8.00 -4.99 -2.57
C ALA A 29 6.49 -4.75 -2.48
N LEU A 30 6.01 -3.66 -3.06
CA LEU A 30 4.59 -3.37 -3.14
C LEU A 30 3.98 -3.94 -4.43
N ASP A 31 2.71 -4.32 -4.34
CA ASP A 31 1.86 -4.58 -5.48
C ASP A 31 0.92 -3.39 -5.72
N GLY A 32 0.24 -3.36 -6.87
CA GLY A 32 -0.62 -2.23 -7.25
C GLY A 32 -1.65 -1.83 -6.17
N PRO A 33 -2.38 -2.79 -5.55
CA PRO A 33 -3.27 -2.48 -4.43
C PRO A 33 -2.54 -1.92 -3.20
N ALA A 34 -1.39 -2.49 -2.81
CA ALA A 34 -0.64 -2.00 -1.65
C ALA A 34 -0.09 -0.59 -1.87
N GLU A 35 0.42 -0.28 -3.07
CA GLU A 35 0.83 1.07 -3.47
C GLU A 35 -0.33 2.06 -3.32
N ALA A 36 -1.50 1.71 -3.86
CA ALA A 36 -2.67 2.58 -3.79
C ALA A 36 -3.19 2.79 -2.35
N ILE A 37 -3.11 1.78 -1.48
CA ILE A 37 -3.41 1.92 -0.05
C ILE A 37 -2.42 2.88 0.61
N LEU A 38 -1.12 2.68 0.40
CA LEU A 38 -0.06 3.51 0.97
C LEU A 38 -0.20 4.97 0.57
N ASP A 39 -0.50 5.24 -0.71
CA ASP A 39 -0.72 6.61 -1.19
C ASP A 39 -1.98 7.25 -0.58
N SER A 40 -3.03 6.46 -0.37
CA SER A 40 -4.27 6.95 0.25
C SER A 40 -4.07 7.38 1.71
N ILE A 41 -3.36 6.58 2.50
CA ILE A 41 -3.11 6.85 3.93
C ILE A 41 -1.90 7.75 4.19
N GLY A 42 -0.99 7.88 3.22
CA GLY A 42 0.17 8.77 3.31
C GLY A 42 -0.20 10.26 3.26
N SER A 43 -1.34 10.60 2.64
CA SER A 43 -1.81 11.99 2.56
C SER A 43 -2.45 12.49 3.86
N ARG A 44 -3.20 11.61 4.54
CA ARG A 44 -3.87 11.90 5.82
C ARG A 44 -4.31 10.60 6.49
N PRO A 45 -4.54 10.58 7.82
CA PRO A 45 -5.22 9.48 8.46
C PRO A 45 -6.63 9.27 7.88
N ARG A 46 -6.97 8.03 7.54
CA ARG A 46 -8.28 7.64 6.95
C ARG A 46 -8.88 6.44 7.66
N THR A 47 -10.20 6.31 7.64
CA THR A 47 -10.83 5.05 8.08
C THR A 47 -10.70 3.98 7.00
N ARG A 48 -10.87 2.73 7.41
CA ARG A 48 -10.88 1.59 6.48
C ARG A 48 -11.96 1.75 5.41
N GLU A 49 -13.13 2.25 5.79
CA GLU A 49 -14.27 2.47 4.90
C GLU A 49 -13.98 3.56 3.87
N GLU A 50 -13.31 4.65 4.27
CA GLU A 50 -12.86 5.70 3.35
C GLU A 50 -11.87 5.15 2.31
N ILE A 51 -10.90 4.35 2.75
CA ILE A 51 -9.89 3.74 1.87
C ILE A 51 -10.58 2.78 0.89
N VAL A 52 -11.43 1.88 1.38
CA VAL A 52 -12.16 0.91 0.54
C VAL A 52 -13.04 1.64 -0.47
N SER A 53 -13.78 2.66 -0.05
CA SER A 53 -14.65 3.45 -0.94
C SER A 53 -13.84 4.16 -2.04
N GLU A 54 -12.69 4.74 -1.69
CA GLU A 54 -11.81 5.38 -2.67
C GLU A 54 -11.22 4.37 -3.66
N LEU A 55 -10.65 3.28 -3.15
CA LEU A 55 -9.94 2.31 -3.98
C LEU A 55 -10.89 1.49 -4.85
N ALA A 56 -12.11 1.20 -4.38
CA ALA A 56 -13.14 0.55 -5.18
C ALA A 56 -13.53 1.35 -6.43
N ARG A 57 -13.33 2.68 -6.42
CA ARG A 57 -13.53 3.53 -7.61
C ARG A 57 -12.33 3.54 -8.55
N ARG A 58 -11.12 3.35 -8.03
CA ARG A 58 -9.85 3.51 -8.78
C ARG A 58 -9.33 2.20 -9.35
N LEU A 59 -9.57 1.10 -8.66
CA LEU A 59 -9.05 -0.21 -9.04
C LEU A 59 -10.18 -1.06 -9.66
N PRO A 60 -9.96 -1.70 -10.82
CA PRO A 60 -10.88 -2.69 -11.34
C PRO A 60 -11.00 -3.85 -10.33
N LYS A 61 -12.18 -4.49 -10.25
CA LYS A 61 -12.38 -5.68 -9.39
C LYS A 61 -11.35 -6.75 -9.78
N SER A 62 -10.31 -6.88 -8.97
CA SER A 62 -9.23 -7.84 -9.24
C SER A 62 -9.71 -9.26 -8.96
N SER A 63 -9.78 -10.08 -10.00
CA SER A 63 -9.89 -11.54 -9.90
C SER A 63 -8.50 -12.14 -10.06
N ARG A 64 -7.76 -12.29 -8.94
CA ARG A 64 -6.85 -13.42 -8.64
C ARG A 64 -5.92 -13.11 -7.46
N LEU A 65 -6.15 -13.79 -6.35
CA LEU A 65 -5.09 -14.24 -5.46
C LEU A 65 -4.48 -15.49 -6.12
N ARG A 66 -3.31 -15.37 -6.74
CA ARG A 66 -2.40 -16.52 -6.87
C ARG A 66 -1.11 -16.17 -6.17
N SER A 67 -1.08 -16.50 -4.89
CA SER A 67 0.13 -16.81 -4.14
C SER A 67 0.98 -17.76 -4.98
N ARG A 68 2.21 -17.35 -5.28
CA ARG A 68 3.26 -18.29 -5.68
C ARG A 68 4.30 -18.27 -4.58
N SER A 69 4.35 -19.41 -3.90
CA SER A 69 5.40 -19.91 -3.01
C SER A 69 6.76 -19.93 -3.68
#